data_AF-A0A531MFG0-F1
#
_entry.id   AF-A0A531MFG0-F1
#
_cell.length_a   1.000
_cell.length_b   1.000
_cell.length_c   1.000
_cell.angle_alpha   90.00
_cell.angle_beta   90.00
_cell.angle_gamma   90.00
#
_symmetry.space_group_name_H-M   'P 1'
#
loop_
_entity.id
_entity.type
_entity.pdbx_description
1 polymer ?
#
loop_
_entity_poly.entity_id
_entity_poly.type
_entity_poly.pdbx_seq_one_letter_code
_entity_poly.pdbx_strand_id
1 'polypeptide(L)'
;AKVETETAPHLRDPIGALAQAAGYEDGESWWADIIEQNPEPGPIFAAIADAMTTLREGEGPLAEFEAKREAHMRLEIAAARKEFDGPIAVVCGAFHVPALKATRPQKEDQALLKGLARRRSTMTWAPWTGPRLALGFGYGAGVVAPGWCKHLWRTRGRHDAATLWLAMIAAVLRAKGHMVSTASLIEAERLARALAVIRERPKPGFEELRDAAIAALFNGEAILWALV
;
A
#
# COMPACT_ATOMS: atom_id res chain seq x y z
N ALA A 1 -27.32 25.59 -12.33
CA ALA A 1 -27.36 24.34 -11.54
C ALA A 1 -26.04 24.20 -10.82
N LYS A 2 -26.04 24.23 -9.49
CA LYS A 2 -24.85 23.92 -8.70
C LYS A 2 -24.47 22.48 -9.00
N VAL A 3 -23.29 22.26 -9.57
CA VAL A 3 -22.65 20.95 -9.52
C VAL A 3 -22.18 20.82 -8.08
N GLU A 4 -23.04 20.24 -7.24
CA GLU A 4 -22.59 19.68 -5.98
C GLU A 4 -21.60 18.57 -6.35
N THR A 5 -20.31 18.88 -6.27
CA THR A 5 -19.29 17.86 -6.08
C THR A 5 -19.60 17.19 -4.75
N GLU A 6 -20.47 16.18 -4.81
CA GLU A 6 -20.60 15.16 -3.81
C GLU A 6 -19.21 14.50 -3.72
N THR A 7 -18.35 15.07 -2.88
CA THR A 7 -17.13 14.40 -2.44
C THR A 7 -17.61 13.11 -1.80
N ALA A 8 -17.51 12.01 -2.55
CA ALA A 8 -17.70 10.68 -2.02
C ALA A 8 -16.96 10.65 -0.67
N PRO A 9 -17.62 10.27 0.43
CA PRO A 9 -16.97 10.23 1.74
C PRO A 9 -15.73 9.40 1.52
N HIS A 10 -14.56 10.02 1.67
CA HIS A 10 -13.29 9.34 1.53
C HIS A 10 -13.42 8.08 2.39
N LEU A 11 -13.42 6.90 1.75
CA LEU A 11 -13.20 5.65 2.44
C LEU A 11 -11.95 5.92 3.27
N ARG A 12 -12.13 6.10 4.59
CA ARG A 12 -10.99 6.23 5.49
C ARG A 12 -10.12 5.02 5.21
N ASP A 13 -8.87 5.25 4.87
CA ASP A 13 -7.89 4.17 4.81
C ASP A 13 -7.71 3.67 6.25
N PRO A 14 -8.27 2.50 6.61
CA PRO A 14 -8.26 2.03 7.99
C PRO A 14 -6.82 1.69 8.42
N ILE A 15 -5.96 1.28 7.48
CA ILE A 15 -4.53 1.07 7.71
C ILE A 15 -3.84 2.43 7.87
N GLY A 16 -4.25 3.44 7.11
CA GLY A 16 -3.80 4.83 7.27
C GLY A 16 -3.99 5.37 8.69
N ALA A 17 -5.04 4.96 9.40
CA ALA A 17 -5.22 5.32 10.80
C ALA A 17 -4.14 4.71 11.72
N LEU A 18 -3.77 3.45 11.50
CA LEU A 18 -2.65 2.81 12.20
C LEU A 18 -1.32 3.48 11.86
N ALA A 19 -1.13 3.81 10.58
CA ALA A 19 0.06 4.45 10.08
C ALA A 19 0.27 5.82 10.73
N GLN A 20 -0.77 6.66 10.78
CA GLN A 20 -0.74 7.95 11.46
C GLN A 20 -0.46 7.82 12.95
N ALA A 21 -1.08 6.84 13.63
CA ALA A 21 -0.79 6.56 15.04
C ALA A 21 0.66 6.12 15.27
N ALA A 22 1.29 5.49 14.28
CA ALA A 22 2.70 5.12 14.27
C ALA A 22 3.63 6.19 13.64
N GLY A 23 3.11 7.40 13.40
CA GLY A 23 3.87 8.54 12.89
C GLY A 23 4.25 8.46 11.41
N TYR A 24 3.58 7.66 10.58
CA TYR A 24 3.75 7.59 9.12
C TYR A 24 2.84 8.58 8.39
N GLU A 25 3.32 9.11 7.25
CA GLU A 25 2.52 9.99 6.38
C GLU A 25 1.38 9.20 5.71
N ASP A 26 1.64 7.94 5.36
CA ASP A 26 0.69 7.09 4.67
C ASP A 26 0.76 5.60 5.09
N GLY A 27 -0.33 4.88 4.78
CA GLY A 27 -0.50 3.45 5.08
C GLY A 27 0.48 2.53 4.35
N GLU A 28 0.95 2.91 3.15
CA GLU A 28 1.85 2.10 2.32
C GLU A 28 3.26 2.11 2.92
N SER A 29 3.76 3.26 3.37
CA SER A 29 5.05 3.37 4.04
C SER A 29 5.06 2.57 5.35
N TRP A 30 3.99 2.66 6.15
CA TRP A 30 3.84 1.84 7.36
C TRP A 30 3.81 0.35 7.04
N TRP A 31 3.04 -0.05 6.04
CA TRP A 31 2.92 -1.43 5.61
C TRP A 31 4.27 -1.98 5.11
N ALA A 32 4.99 -1.21 4.29
CA ALA A 32 6.28 -1.59 3.75
C ALA A 32 7.29 -1.84 4.87
N ASP A 33 7.37 -0.97 5.88
CA ASP A 33 8.35 -1.08 6.95
C ASP A 33 8.00 -2.17 7.98
N ILE A 34 6.76 -2.21 8.45
CA ILE A 34 6.34 -3.10 9.54
C ILE A 34 6.04 -4.51 9.04
N ILE A 35 5.53 -4.65 7.81
CA ILE A 35 5.07 -5.93 7.26
C ILE A 35 6.06 -6.47 6.22
N GLU A 36 6.33 -5.72 5.16
CA GLU A 36 7.04 -6.29 3.98
C GLU A 36 8.55 -6.41 4.19
N GLN A 37 9.13 -5.45 4.90
CA GLN A 37 10.57 -5.33 5.07
C GLN A 37 11.06 -5.76 6.46
N ASN A 38 10.15 -6.18 7.34
CA ASN A 38 10.48 -6.65 8.67
C ASN A 38 11.18 -8.03 8.60
N PRO A 39 12.45 -8.13 9.03
CA PRO A 39 13.19 -9.40 8.99
C PRO A 39 12.69 -10.43 10.01
N GLU A 40 12.00 -9.98 11.06
CA GLU A 40 11.48 -10.81 12.14
C GLU A 40 9.98 -10.53 12.33
N PRO A 41 9.13 -10.93 11.36
CA PRO A 41 7.72 -10.54 11.34
C PRO A 41 6.89 -11.19 12.48
N GLY A 42 7.45 -12.14 13.23
CA GLY A 42 6.73 -12.85 14.28
C GLY A 42 5.43 -13.49 13.75
N PRO A 43 4.34 -13.57 14.55
CA PRO A 43 3.05 -14.08 14.11
C PRO A 43 2.25 -13.01 13.32
N ILE A 44 2.84 -12.46 12.25
CA ILE A 44 2.35 -11.26 11.57
C ILE A 44 0.89 -11.34 11.11
N PHE A 45 0.44 -12.50 10.61
CA PHE A 45 -0.94 -12.67 10.17
C PHE A 45 -1.95 -12.61 11.32
N ALA A 46 -1.59 -13.11 12.50
CA ALA A 46 -2.44 -13.00 13.68
C ALA A 46 -2.51 -11.55 14.14
N ALA A 47 -1.36 -10.88 14.23
CA ALA A 47 -1.28 -9.46 14.60
C ALA A 47 -2.07 -8.56 13.64
N ILE A 48 -1.95 -8.78 12.32
CA ILE A 48 -2.75 -8.07 11.32
C ILE A 48 -4.24 -8.36 11.51
N ALA A 49 -4.64 -9.62 11.71
CA ALA A 49 -6.05 -9.96 11.91
C ALA A 49 -6.64 -9.28 13.15
N ASP A 50 -5.87 -9.19 14.23
CA ASP A 50 -6.27 -8.50 15.46
C ASP A 50 -6.38 -7.00 15.22
N ALA A 51 -5.38 -6.37 14.59
CA ALA A 51 -5.40 -4.96 14.24
C ALA A 51 -6.61 -4.59 13.35
N MET A 52 -6.91 -5.40 12.33
CA MET A 52 -8.09 -5.20 11.49
C MET A 52 -9.40 -5.40 12.26
N THR A 53 -9.43 -6.30 13.25
CA THR A 53 -10.60 -6.48 14.12
C THR A 53 -10.83 -5.21 14.96
N THR A 54 -9.78 -4.71 15.61
CA THR A 54 -9.84 -3.49 16.43
C THR A 54 -10.25 -2.26 15.62
N LEU A 55 -9.71 -2.08 14.42
CA LEU A 55 -10.11 -0.98 13.53
C LEU A 55 -11.60 -1.04 13.20
N ARG A 56 -12.12 -2.22 12.87
CA ARG A 56 -13.54 -2.41 12.55
C ARG A 56 -14.46 -2.15 13.75
N GLU A 57 -14.02 -2.48 14.96
CA GLU A 57 -14.77 -2.17 16.18
C GLU A 57 -14.80 -0.66 16.46
N GLY A 58 -13.71 0.06 16.16
CA GLY A 58 -13.60 1.52 16.36
C GLY A 58 -14.32 2.38 15.33
N GLU A 59 -14.50 1.89 14.09
CA GLU A 59 -15.09 2.65 12.97
C GLU A 59 -16.63 2.66 12.95
N GLY A 60 -17.28 1.88 13.80
CA GLY A 60 -18.75 1.76 13.82
C GLY A 60 -19.29 0.85 12.71
N PRO A 61 -20.58 0.97 12.34
CA PRO A 61 -21.19 0.08 11.35
C PRO A 61 -20.48 0.15 10.00
N LEU A 62 -20.17 -1.03 9.43
CA LEU A 62 -19.58 -1.15 8.10
C LEU A 62 -20.44 -0.43 7.06
N ALA A 63 -19.77 0.25 6.12
CA ALA A 63 -20.43 0.80 4.94
C ALA A 63 -21.22 -0.30 4.21
N GLU A 64 -22.43 0.05 3.73
CA GLU A 64 -23.34 -0.90 3.09
C GLU A 64 -22.68 -1.64 1.90
N PHE A 65 -21.87 -0.91 1.14
CA PHE A 65 -21.10 -1.48 0.03
C PHE A 65 -20.12 -2.57 0.50
N GLU A 66 -19.41 -2.32 1.59
CA GLU A 66 -18.43 -3.26 2.13
C GLU A 66 -19.13 -4.50 2.71
N ALA A 67 -20.24 -4.33 3.40
CA ALA A 67 -21.05 -5.45 3.89
C ALA A 67 -21.53 -6.36 2.74
N LYS A 68 -21.96 -5.78 1.61
CA LYS A 68 -22.34 -6.53 0.40
C LYS A 68 -21.13 -7.23 -0.23
N ARG A 69 -19.98 -6.56 -0.30
CA ARG A 69 -18.74 -7.13 -0.84
C ARG A 69 -18.28 -8.35 -0.04
N GLU A 70 -18.28 -8.25 1.29
CA GLU A 70 -17.94 -9.37 2.17
C GLU A 70 -18.96 -10.51 2.11
N ALA A 71 -20.26 -10.21 1.97
CA ALA A 71 -21.31 -11.21 1.78
C ALA A 71 -21.07 -12.02 0.49
N HIS A 72 -20.71 -11.35 -0.61
CA HIS A 72 -20.35 -12.02 -1.85
C HIS A 72 -19.11 -12.91 -1.66
N MET A 73 -18.03 -12.41 -1.03
CA MET A 73 -16.83 -13.20 -0.77
C MET A 73 -17.13 -14.49 0.04
N ARG A 74 -17.94 -14.41 1.10
CA ARG A 74 -18.33 -15.59 1.90
C ARG A 74 -19.12 -16.61 1.09
N LEU A 75 -20.02 -16.16 0.22
CA LEU A 75 -20.80 -17.03 -0.65
C LEU A 75 -19.92 -17.73 -1.71
N GLU A 76 -18.94 -17.03 -2.30
CA GLU A 76 -17.97 -17.63 -3.23
C GLU A 76 -17.08 -18.68 -2.53
N ILE A 77 -16.61 -18.40 -1.30
CA ILE A 77 -15.87 -19.38 -0.50
C ILE A 77 -16.75 -20.61 -0.22
N ALA A 78 -18.02 -20.41 0.14
CA ALA A 78 -18.93 -21.52 0.39
C ALA A 78 -19.26 -22.32 -0.88
N ALA A 79 -19.30 -21.69 -2.05
CA ALA A 79 -19.46 -22.36 -3.34
C ALA A 79 -18.20 -23.19 -3.68
N ALA A 80 -17.01 -22.61 -3.55
CA ALA A 80 -15.74 -23.29 -3.77
C ALA A 80 -15.59 -24.53 -2.88
N ARG A 81 -16.02 -24.45 -1.61
CA ARG A 81 -16.03 -25.61 -0.68
C ARG A 81 -16.95 -26.75 -1.08
N LYS A 82 -17.94 -26.52 -1.95
CA LYS A 82 -18.82 -27.57 -2.49
C LYS A 82 -18.26 -28.16 -3.79
N GLU A 83 -17.52 -27.35 -4.54
CA GLU A 83 -16.98 -27.74 -5.84
C GLU A 83 -15.64 -28.46 -5.72
N PHE A 84 -14.81 -28.07 -4.75
CA PHE A 84 -13.46 -28.57 -4.58
C PHE A 84 -13.29 -29.28 -3.23
N ASP A 85 -12.75 -30.49 -3.29
CA ASP A 85 -12.31 -31.23 -2.11
C ASP A 85 -10.92 -30.77 -1.66
N GLY A 86 -10.68 -30.75 -0.34
CA GLY A 86 -9.38 -30.44 0.26
C GLY A 86 -9.25 -29.02 0.83
N PRO A 87 -8.03 -28.61 1.22
CA PRO A 87 -7.79 -27.30 1.82
C PRO A 87 -7.96 -26.17 0.80
N ILE A 88 -8.71 -25.13 1.17
CA ILE A 88 -8.90 -23.92 0.36
C ILE A 88 -8.10 -22.77 0.97
N ALA A 89 -7.23 -22.16 0.17
CA ALA A 89 -6.54 -20.92 0.51
C ALA A 89 -7.33 -19.73 -0.03
N VAL A 90 -7.60 -18.73 0.82
CA VAL A 90 -8.28 -17.49 0.45
C VAL A 90 -7.28 -16.34 0.45
N VAL A 91 -7.10 -15.70 -0.70
CA VAL A 91 -6.29 -14.49 -0.84
C VAL A 91 -7.22 -13.29 -0.86
N CYS A 92 -7.11 -12.44 0.16
CA CYS A 92 -7.98 -11.27 0.33
C CYS A 92 -7.20 -10.11 0.95
N GLY A 93 -7.75 -8.89 0.83
CA GLY A 93 -7.23 -7.74 1.58
C GLY A 93 -7.40 -7.96 3.08
N ALA A 94 -6.40 -7.55 3.87
CA ALA A 94 -6.34 -7.77 5.31
C ALA A 94 -7.62 -7.33 6.05
N PHE A 95 -8.20 -6.20 5.64
CA PHE A 95 -9.42 -5.64 6.22
C PHE A 95 -10.61 -6.62 6.22
N HIS A 96 -10.69 -7.53 5.24
CA HIS A 96 -11.80 -8.49 5.14
C HIS A 96 -11.58 -9.75 6.01
N VAL A 97 -10.36 -9.99 6.51
CA VAL A 97 -10.02 -11.21 7.25
C VAL A 97 -10.98 -11.46 8.43
N PRO A 98 -11.34 -10.49 9.29
CA PRO A 98 -12.26 -10.76 10.39
C PRO A 98 -13.66 -11.14 9.89
N ALA A 99 -14.10 -10.56 8.77
CA ALA A 99 -15.39 -10.87 8.16
C ALA A 99 -15.48 -12.27 7.54
N LEU A 100 -14.37 -12.77 7.02
CA LEU A 100 -14.28 -14.09 6.41
C LEU A 100 -14.07 -15.20 7.44
N LYS A 101 -13.53 -14.85 8.63
CA LYS A 101 -13.45 -15.75 9.79
C LYS A 101 -14.76 -15.84 10.59
N ALA A 102 -15.63 -14.84 10.48
CA ALA A 102 -16.89 -14.81 11.21
C ALA A 102 -17.86 -15.92 10.76
N THR A 103 -18.46 -16.62 11.73
CA THR A 103 -19.53 -17.57 11.46
C THR A 103 -20.83 -16.83 11.18
N ARG A 104 -21.33 -16.92 9.95
CA ARG A 104 -22.58 -16.26 9.54
C ARG A 104 -23.47 -17.20 8.71
N PRO A 105 -24.81 -17.19 8.92
CA PRO A 105 -25.71 -17.94 8.06
C PRO A 105 -25.72 -17.43 6.62
N GLN A 106 -25.59 -18.33 5.63
CA GLN A 106 -25.61 -17.97 4.21
C GLN A 106 -26.89 -17.21 3.79
N LYS A 107 -28.02 -17.44 4.46
CA LYS A 107 -29.28 -16.74 4.20
C LYS A 107 -29.18 -15.23 4.43
N GLU A 108 -28.37 -14.80 5.41
CA GLU A 108 -28.16 -13.38 5.68
C GLU A 108 -27.33 -12.71 4.58
N ASP A 109 -26.27 -13.39 4.12
CA ASP A 109 -25.45 -12.91 3.01
C ASP A 109 -26.27 -12.81 1.71
N GLN A 110 -27.12 -13.82 1.44
CA GLN A 110 -28.05 -13.79 0.31
C GLN A 110 -29.06 -12.64 0.40
N ALA A 111 -29.53 -12.30 1.60
CA ALA A 111 -30.44 -11.18 1.81
C ALA A 111 -29.76 -9.83 1.50
N LEU A 112 -28.49 -9.66 1.87
CA LEU A 112 -27.72 -8.44 1.57
C LEU A 112 -27.53 -8.18 0.07
N LEU A 113 -27.42 -9.25 -0.72
CA LEU A 113 -27.21 -9.17 -2.17
C LEU A 113 -28.52 -9.11 -2.97
N LYS A 114 -29.68 -9.31 -2.31
CA LYS A 114 -30.97 -9.34 -2.97
C LYS A 114 -31.28 -7.97 -3.59
N GLY A 115 -31.74 -7.99 -4.85
CA GLY A 115 -32.15 -6.77 -5.56
C GLY A 115 -31.01 -6.00 -6.22
N LEU A 116 -29.75 -6.46 -6.12
CA LEU A 116 -28.65 -5.86 -6.86
C LEU A 116 -28.80 -6.09 -8.37
N ALA A 117 -28.78 -5.00 -9.13
CA ALA A 117 -28.81 -5.06 -10.59
C ALA A 117 -27.52 -5.70 -11.12
N ARG A 118 -27.67 -6.69 -12.01
CA ARG A 118 -26.53 -7.24 -12.73
C ARG A 118 -26.01 -6.21 -13.73
N ARG A 119 -24.71 -5.94 -13.70
CA ARG A 119 -24.02 -5.18 -14.75
C ARG A 119 -23.20 -6.13 -15.62
N ARG A 120 -23.19 -5.88 -16.92
CA ARG A 120 -22.21 -6.50 -17.82
C ARG A 120 -20.86 -5.87 -17.53
N SER A 121 -19.89 -6.69 -17.14
CA SER A 121 -18.52 -6.29 -16.90
C SER A 121 -17.62 -6.98 -17.91
N THR A 122 -16.61 -6.26 -18.41
CA THR A 122 -15.55 -6.84 -19.23
C THR A 122 -14.28 -6.87 -18.39
N MET A 123 -13.61 -8.02 -18.35
CA MET A 123 -12.32 -8.17 -17.69
C MET A 123 -11.23 -8.31 -18.75
N THR A 124 -10.12 -7.59 -18.59
CA THR A 124 -8.97 -7.69 -19.47
C THR A 124 -7.70 -7.81 -18.64
N TRP A 125 -6.71 -8.52 -19.18
CA TRP A 125 -5.37 -8.49 -18.65
C TRP A 125 -4.70 -7.17 -19.02
N ALA A 126 -4.12 -6.49 -18.04
CA ALA A 126 -3.30 -5.31 -18.27
C ALA A 126 -1.82 -5.69 -18.12
N PRO A 127 -0.94 -5.27 -19.05
CA PRO A 127 0.50 -5.49 -18.89
C PRO A 127 1.00 -4.87 -17.57
N TRP A 128 1.68 -5.68 -16.77
CA TRP A 128 2.23 -5.28 -15.49
C TRP A 128 3.46 -4.38 -15.70
N THR A 129 3.24 -3.06 -15.68
CA THR A 129 4.30 -2.05 -15.86
C THR A 129 4.19 -0.99 -14.79
N GLY A 130 5.33 -0.41 -14.39
CA GLY A 130 5.37 0.64 -13.35
C GLY A 130 4.33 1.75 -13.57
N PRO A 131 4.29 2.40 -14.74
CA PRO A 131 3.32 3.47 -15.00
C PRO A 131 1.86 3.02 -14.90
N ARG A 132 1.52 1.79 -15.31
CA ARG A 132 0.13 1.28 -15.22
C ARG A 132 -0.29 0.91 -13.79
N LEU A 133 0.67 0.73 -12.89
CA LEU A 133 0.45 0.40 -11.49
C LEU A 133 0.53 1.62 -10.57
N ALA A 134 1.00 2.75 -11.10
CA ALA A 134 1.20 3.95 -10.31
C ALA A 134 -0.12 4.68 -10.08
N LEU A 135 -0.37 5.05 -8.82
CA LEU A 135 -1.52 5.88 -8.44
C LEU A 135 -1.54 7.19 -9.24
N GLY A 136 -0.37 7.83 -9.40
CA GLY A 136 -0.21 9.09 -10.14
C GLY A 136 -0.55 9.02 -11.64
N PHE A 137 -0.72 7.83 -12.21
CA PHE A 137 -1.14 7.62 -13.60
C PHE A 137 -2.61 7.22 -13.72
N GLY A 138 -3.40 7.37 -12.64
CA GLY A 138 -4.85 7.19 -12.65
C GLY A 138 -5.32 5.76 -12.37
N TYR A 139 -4.44 4.85 -11.96
CA TYR A 139 -4.86 3.55 -11.45
C TYR A 139 -5.31 3.72 -10.00
N GLY A 140 -6.63 3.67 -9.76
CA GLY A 140 -7.22 3.95 -8.45
C GLY A 140 -6.86 2.97 -7.33
N ALA A 141 -6.33 1.80 -7.68
CA ALA A 141 -5.73 0.84 -6.74
C ALA A 141 -4.20 0.80 -6.88
N GLY A 142 -3.62 1.85 -7.46
CA GLY A 142 -2.20 1.94 -7.73
C GLY A 142 -1.38 2.26 -6.51
N VAL A 143 -0.12 1.85 -6.55
CA VAL A 143 0.87 2.14 -5.51
C VAL A 143 1.56 3.47 -5.81
N VAL A 144 1.98 4.20 -4.77
CA VAL A 144 2.62 5.52 -4.91
C VAL A 144 3.93 5.43 -5.69
N ALA A 145 4.76 4.42 -5.38
CA ALA A 145 6.08 4.25 -5.96
C ALA A 145 6.35 2.81 -6.43
N PRO A 146 5.75 2.35 -7.55
CA PRO A 146 5.94 0.97 -8.02
C PRO A 146 7.41 0.63 -8.33
N GLY A 147 8.20 1.64 -8.72
CA GLY A 147 9.64 1.50 -8.95
C GLY A 147 10.41 1.16 -7.67
N TRP A 148 10.01 1.75 -6.54
CA TRP A 148 10.59 1.47 -5.23
C TRP A 148 10.27 0.05 -4.75
N CYS A 149 9.00 -0.39 -4.87
CA CYS A 149 8.62 -1.77 -4.53
C CYS A 149 9.44 -2.79 -5.35
N LYS A 150 9.60 -2.53 -6.66
CA LYS A 150 10.42 -3.36 -7.55
C LYS A 150 11.90 -3.35 -7.15
N HIS A 151 12.43 -2.22 -6.70
CA HIS A 151 13.80 -2.10 -6.21
C HIS A 151 14.00 -2.94 -4.95
N LEU A 152 13.15 -2.76 -3.94
CA LEU A 152 13.17 -3.54 -2.70
C LEU A 152 13.11 -5.04 -2.96
N TRP A 153 12.25 -5.48 -3.88
CA TRP A 153 12.17 -6.88 -4.28
C TRP A 153 13.51 -7.39 -4.84
N ARG A 154 14.16 -6.63 -5.72
CA ARG A 154 15.43 -6.99 -6.35
C ARG A 154 16.61 -6.93 -5.40
N THR A 155 16.56 -6.04 -4.41
CA THR A 155 17.61 -5.86 -3.41
C THR A 155 17.28 -6.55 -2.08
N ARG A 156 16.32 -7.48 -2.06
CA ARG A 156 15.89 -8.16 -0.84
C ARG A 156 17.07 -8.84 -0.16
N GLY A 157 17.19 -8.64 1.16
CA GLY A 157 18.28 -9.19 1.98
C GLY A 157 19.60 -8.44 1.87
N ARG A 158 19.68 -7.38 1.06
CA ARG A 158 20.88 -6.52 1.00
C ARG A 158 20.81 -5.39 2.00
N HIS A 159 21.96 -5.06 2.60
CA HIS A 159 22.08 -3.94 3.54
C HIS A 159 22.28 -2.57 2.84
N ASP A 160 22.61 -2.56 1.55
CA ASP A 160 22.93 -1.38 0.75
C ASP A 160 21.78 -0.92 -0.18
N ALA A 161 20.55 -1.41 0.05
CA ALA A 161 19.39 -1.09 -0.80
C ALA A 161 19.14 0.42 -0.92
N ALA A 162 19.26 1.18 0.17
CA ALA A 162 19.13 2.64 0.18
C ALA A 162 20.20 3.33 -0.69
N THR A 163 21.46 2.91 -0.55
CA THR A 163 22.59 3.43 -1.34
C THR A 163 22.39 3.14 -2.83
N LEU A 164 21.96 1.92 -3.18
CA LEU A 164 21.68 1.56 -4.58
C LEU A 164 20.54 2.38 -5.17
N TRP A 165 19.52 2.71 -4.38
CA TRP A 165 18.42 3.57 -4.82
C TRP A 165 18.89 4.99 -5.11
N LEU A 166 19.67 5.59 -4.21
CA LEU A 166 20.26 6.93 -4.44
C LEU A 166 21.18 6.93 -5.66
N ALA A 167 21.95 5.86 -5.87
CA ALA A 167 22.77 5.71 -7.07
C ALA A 167 21.91 5.66 -8.35
N MET A 168 20.75 5.01 -8.31
CA MET A 168 19.79 5.02 -9.43
C MET A 168 19.22 6.41 -9.69
N ILE A 169 18.81 7.15 -8.65
CA ILE A 169 18.36 8.54 -8.76
C ILE A 169 19.44 9.39 -9.41
N ALA A 170 20.68 9.31 -8.91
CA ALA A 170 21.80 10.06 -9.48
C ALA A 170 22.09 9.68 -10.93
N ALA A 171 21.93 8.41 -11.32
CA ALA A 171 22.09 7.98 -12.70
C ALA A 171 21.04 8.62 -13.62
N VAL A 172 19.79 8.69 -13.19
CA VAL A 172 18.71 9.38 -13.93
C VAL A 172 19.00 10.88 -14.06
N LEU A 173 19.43 11.52 -12.99
CA LEU A 173 19.78 12.94 -12.99
C LEU A 173 20.94 13.26 -13.94
N ARG A 174 22.02 12.48 -13.87
CA ARG A 174 23.16 12.61 -14.77
C ARG A 174 22.77 12.39 -16.23
N ALA A 175 21.92 11.41 -16.51
CA ALA A 175 21.40 11.17 -17.87
C ALA A 175 20.56 12.35 -18.40
N LYS A 176 19.92 13.11 -17.50
CA LYS A 176 19.17 14.35 -17.81
C LYS A 176 20.04 15.61 -17.81
N GLY A 177 21.36 15.49 -17.65
CA GLY A 177 22.29 16.61 -17.69
C GLY A 177 22.54 17.30 -16.34
N HIS A 178 21.99 16.79 -15.24
CA HIS A 178 22.27 17.33 -13.91
C HIS A 178 23.57 16.75 -13.33
N MET A 179 24.48 17.61 -12.90
CA MET A 179 25.72 17.19 -12.26
C MET A 179 25.48 16.82 -10.80
N VAL A 180 25.40 15.52 -10.52
CA VAL A 180 25.34 14.99 -9.16
C VAL A 180 26.71 14.44 -8.75
N SER A 181 27.36 15.10 -7.79
CA SER A 181 28.66 14.66 -7.27
C SER A 181 28.51 13.44 -6.35
N THR A 182 29.59 12.67 -6.18
CA THR A 182 29.62 11.58 -5.18
C THR A 182 29.47 12.12 -3.76
N ALA A 183 30.00 13.32 -3.47
CA ALA A 183 29.83 13.97 -2.17
C ALA A 183 28.35 14.22 -1.85
N SER A 184 27.58 14.72 -2.83
CA SER A 184 26.13 14.94 -2.70
C SER A 184 25.38 13.63 -2.41
N LEU A 185 25.79 12.51 -3.01
CA LEU A 185 25.20 11.20 -2.74
C LEU A 185 25.48 10.71 -1.33
N ILE A 186 26.71 10.90 -0.83
CA ILE A 186 27.09 10.54 0.54
C ILE A 186 26.26 11.35 1.54
N GLU A 187 26.10 12.66 1.30
CA GLU A 187 25.27 13.50 2.16
C GLU A 187 23.78 13.14 2.08
N ALA A 188 23.26 12.79 0.90
CA ALA A 188 21.90 12.29 0.76
C ALA A 188 21.69 10.99 1.57
N GLU A 189 22.65 10.06 1.53
CA GLU A 189 22.57 8.82 2.30
C GLU A 189 22.62 9.09 3.82
N ARG A 190 23.54 9.95 4.26
CA ARG A 190 23.64 10.35 5.68
C ARG A 190 22.36 11.03 6.15
N LEU A 191 21.81 11.94 5.35
CA LEU A 191 20.58 12.65 5.65
C LEU A 191 19.40 11.68 5.73
N ALA A 192 19.26 10.74 4.79
CA ALA A 192 18.20 9.74 4.82
C ALA A 192 18.26 8.89 6.11
N ARG A 193 19.47 8.51 6.55
CA ARG A 193 19.67 7.80 7.84
C ARG A 193 19.30 8.66 9.04
N ALA A 194 19.65 9.94 9.04
CA ALA A 194 19.26 10.87 10.10
C ALA A 194 17.74 11.08 10.16
N LEU A 195 17.08 11.23 9.00
CA LEU A 195 15.63 11.34 8.90
C LEU A 195 14.93 10.08 9.43
N ALA A 196 15.43 8.89 9.11
CA ALA A 196 14.91 7.64 9.65
C ALA A 196 14.98 7.63 11.19
N VAL A 197 16.10 8.06 11.78
CA VAL A 197 16.24 8.14 13.25
C VAL A 197 15.26 9.15 13.85
N ILE A 198 15.13 10.34 13.26
CA ILE A 198 14.20 11.38 13.74
C ILE A 198 12.74 10.91 13.66
N ARG A 199 12.40 10.10 12.65
CA ARG A 199 11.06 9.54 12.43
C ARG A 199 10.85 8.20 13.13
N GLU A 200 11.78 7.78 13.99
CA GLU A 200 11.73 6.52 14.73
C GLU A 200 11.54 5.29 13.81
N ARG A 201 12.18 5.33 12.64
CA ARG A 201 12.19 4.24 11.66
C ARG A 201 13.39 3.32 11.88
N PRO A 202 13.24 2.01 11.63
CA PRO A 202 14.37 1.08 11.70
C PRO A 202 15.45 1.34 10.64
N LYS A 203 15.07 1.94 9.50
CA LYS A 203 15.95 2.26 8.37
C LYS A 203 15.29 3.30 7.44
N PRO A 204 16.05 3.92 6.51
CA PRO A 204 15.46 4.79 5.50
C PRO A 204 14.48 4.04 4.59
N GLY A 205 13.24 4.53 4.52
CA GLY A 205 12.22 4.12 3.56
C GLY A 205 12.19 5.04 2.34
N PHE A 206 11.10 4.95 1.57
CA PHE A 206 10.93 5.76 0.36
C PHE A 206 10.90 7.26 0.66
N GLU A 207 10.19 7.67 1.72
CA GLU A 207 10.04 9.06 2.12
C GLU A 207 11.36 9.69 2.58
N GLU A 208 12.14 9.00 3.42
CA GLU A 208 13.44 9.51 3.86
C GLU A 208 14.40 9.69 2.68
N LEU A 209 14.37 8.75 1.73
CA LEU A 209 15.21 8.81 0.53
C LEU A 209 14.74 9.90 -0.44
N ARG A 210 13.43 10.10 -0.58
CA ARG A 210 12.83 11.21 -1.34
C ARG A 210 13.26 12.55 -0.77
N ASP A 211 13.04 12.76 0.54
CA ASP A 211 13.28 14.05 1.19
C ASP A 211 14.78 14.37 1.25
N ALA A 212 15.62 13.36 1.51
CA ALA A 212 17.06 13.52 1.44
C ALA A 212 17.56 13.81 0.02
N ALA A 213 16.97 13.18 -1.00
CA ALA A 213 17.28 13.50 -2.39
C ALA A 213 16.87 14.93 -2.74
N ILE A 214 15.67 15.37 -2.35
CA ILE A 214 15.19 16.75 -2.54
C ILE A 214 16.18 17.75 -1.94
N ALA A 215 16.58 17.54 -0.68
CA ALA A 215 17.51 18.43 -0.01
C ALA A 215 18.92 18.42 -0.63
N ALA A 216 19.52 17.25 -0.85
CA ALA A 216 20.93 17.11 -1.16
C ALA A 216 21.27 17.00 -2.66
N LEU A 217 20.33 16.56 -3.49
CA LEU A 217 20.52 16.35 -4.93
C LEU A 217 19.78 17.38 -5.78
N PHE A 218 18.70 17.96 -5.26
CA PHE A 218 17.85 18.93 -5.95
C PHE A 218 17.91 20.34 -5.34
N ASN A 219 18.89 20.62 -4.47
CA ASN A 219 19.05 21.93 -3.80
C ASN A 219 17.79 22.41 -3.05
N GLY A 220 16.95 21.47 -2.56
CA GLY A 220 15.69 21.76 -1.88
C GLY A 220 14.49 22.00 -2.80
N GLU A 221 14.67 21.92 -4.12
CA GLU A 221 13.57 22.15 -5.07
C GLU A 221 12.72 20.89 -5.28
N ALA A 222 11.66 20.75 -4.47
CA ALA A 222 10.77 19.59 -4.52
C ALA A 222 10.13 19.36 -5.91
N ILE A 223 9.95 20.40 -6.72
CA ILE A 223 9.39 20.27 -8.08
C ILE A 223 10.28 19.42 -9.00
N LEU A 224 11.59 19.39 -8.76
CA LEU A 224 12.54 18.60 -9.53
C LEU A 224 12.45 17.10 -9.22
N TRP A 225 11.78 16.70 -8.13
CA TRP A 225 11.50 15.29 -7.83
C TRP A 225 10.68 14.63 -8.95
N ALA A 226 9.84 15.38 -9.67
CA ALA A 226 9.08 14.85 -10.81
C ALA A 226 9.98 14.39 -11.99
N LEU A 227 11.28 14.68 -11.95
CA LEU A 227 12.24 14.19 -12.93
C LEU A 227 12.65 12.73 -12.70
N VAL A 228 12.39 12.14 -11.54
CA VAL A 228 12.89 10.80 -11.18
C VAL A 228 11.77 9.81 -10.90
#